data_AF-A0A453CE92-F1
#
_entry.id   AF-A0A453CE92-F1
#
_cell.length_a   1.000
_cell.length_b   1.000
_cell.length_c   1.000
_cell.angle_alpha   90.00
_cell.angle_beta   90.00
_cell.angle_gamma   90.00
#
_symmetry.space_group_name_H-M   'P 1'
#
loop_
_entity.id
_entity.type
_entity.pdbx_description
1 polymer ?
#
loop_
_entity_poly.entity_id
_entity_poly.type
_entity_poly.pdbx_seq_one_letter_code
_entity_poly.pdbx_strand_id
1 'polypeptide(L)' 'ARVVTDRAWQGLGLQFSPEERTLFFTSTTMAIWNGLTALFWEDRWLSGQSVRELALLLYHCIPKQRRNSRT' A
#
# COMPACT_ATOMS: atom_id res chain seq x y z
N ALA A 1 -6.49 -18.62 25.34
CA ALA A 1 -6.60 -17.32 24.65
C ALA A 1 -6.79 -17.59 23.15
N ARG A 2 -7.84 -17.05 22.51
CA ARG A 2 -8.06 -17.23 21.06
C ARG A 2 -7.13 -16.29 20.30
N VAL A 3 -6.12 -16.82 19.62
CA VAL A 3 -5.34 -16.06 18.63
C VAL A 3 -6.13 -16.10 17.33
N VAL A 4 -6.55 -14.94 16.84
CA VAL A 4 -7.12 -14.81 15.50
C VAL A 4 -5.96 -14.91 14.52
N THR A 5 -5.64 -16.13 14.08
CA THR A 5 -4.58 -16.47 13.13
C THR A 5 -5.12 -16.47 11.70
N ASP A 6 -5.61 -15.34 11.21
CA ASP A 6 -6.08 -15.29 9.81
C ASP A 6 -4.91 -15.16 8.81
N ARG A 7 -3.67 -14.98 9.31
CA ARG A 7 -2.45 -15.00 8.50
C ARG A 7 -1.35 -15.79 9.18
N ALA A 8 -0.98 -16.93 8.60
CA ALA A 8 0.10 -17.82 9.08
C ALA A 8 1.47 -17.11 9.21
N TRP A 9 1.66 -15.99 8.51
CA TRP A 9 2.91 -15.23 8.46
C TRP A 9 2.97 -14.09 9.49
N GLN A 10 1.91 -13.87 10.27
CA GLN A 10 1.81 -12.75 11.20
C GLN A 10 2.67 -13.01 12.44
N GLY A 11 3.92 -12.53 12.41
CA GLY A 11 4.90 -12.73 13.49
C GLY A 11 6.29 -13.13 13.00
N LEU A 12 6.41 -13.52 11.72
CA LEU A 12 7.73 -13.57 11.08
C LEU A 12 8.19 -12.13 10.86
N GLY A 13 9.31 -11.75 11.47
CA GLY A 13 9.99 -10.47 11.27
C GLY A 13 10.58 -10.36 9.86
N LEU A 14 9.74 -10.49 8.83
CA LEU A 14 10.12 -10.39 7.43
C LEU A 14 10.57 -8.94 7.18
N GLN A 15 11.88 -8.76 7.08
CA GLN A 15 12.49 -7.51 6.67
C GLN A 15 12.85 -7.64 5.19
N PHE A 16 12.11 -6.92 4.34
CA PHE A 16 12.40 -6.87 2.91
C PHE A 16 13.35 -5.72 2.57
N SER A 17 14.35 -6.00 1.73
CA SER A 17 15.26 -4.99 1.19
C SER A 17 14.54 -4.02 0.25
N PRO A 18 15.09 -2.82 0.00
CA PRO A 18 14.55 -1.89 -1.00
C PRO A 18 14.45 -2.51 -2.41
N GLU A 19 15.40 -3.36 -2.79
CA GLU A 19 15.45 -4.05 -4.08
C GLU A 19 14.32 -5.08 -4.19
N GLU A 20 14.09 -5.88 -3.16
CA GLU A 20 12.99 -6.86 -3.12
C GLU A 20 11.63 -6.17 -3.23
N ARG A 21 11.45 -5.05 -2.53
CA ARG A 21 10.23 -4.23 -2.64
C ARG A 21 10.07 -3.67 -4.05
N THR A 22 11.16 -3.23 -4.66
CA THR A 22 11.15 -2.73 -6.04
C THR A 22 10.70 -3.82 -7.00
N LEU A 23 11.30 -5.02 -6.92
CA LEU A 23 10.91 -6.19 -7.73
C LEU A 23 9.44 -6.56 -7.55
N PHE A 24 8.93 -6.53 -6.31
CA PHE A 24 7.53 -6.77 -6.03
C PHE A 24 6.62 -5.76 -6.74
N PHE A 25 6.93 -4.46 -6.65
CA PHE A 25 6.14 -3.40 -7.28
C PHE A 25 6.26 -3.39 -8.80
N THR A 26 7.39 -3.78 -9.38
CA THR A 26 7.53 -3.88 -10.84
C THR A 26 6.77 -5.08 -11.40
N SER A 27 6.64 -6.15 -10.62
CA SER A 27 6.03 -7.42 -11.07
C SER A 27 4.54 -7.54 -10.76
N THR A 28 3.99 -6.63 -9.95
CA THR A 28 2.60 -6.68 -9.47
C THR A 28 1.86 -5.43 -9.92
N THR A 29 0.64 -5.59 -10.43
CA THR A 29 -0.27 -4.47 -10.73
C THR A 29 -1.39 -4.44 -9.70
N MET A 30 -1.66 -3.27 -9.13
CA MET A 30 -2.76 -3.04 -8.19
C MET A 30 -3.94 -2.41 -8.95
N ALA A 31 -5.12 -3.02 -8.89
CA ALA A 31 -6.34 -2.46 -9.46
C ALA A 31 -7.29 -1.98 -8.35
N ILE A 32 -7.80 -0.75 -8.45
CA ILE A 32 -8.88 -0.26 -7.57
C ILE A 32 -10.17 -0.92 -8.06
N TRP A 33 -10.50 -2.09 -7.51
CA TRP A 33 -11.73 -2.79 -7.90
C TRP A 33 -12.91 -2.40 -7.01
N ASN A 34 -12.76 -2.46 -5.69
CA ASN A 34 -13.85 -2.16 -4.74
C ASN A 34 -13.45 -1.20 -3.61
N GLY A 35 -12.32 -0.50 -3.72
CA GLY A 35 -11.82 0.43 -2.70
C GLY A 35 -11.24 -0.27 -1.46
N LEU A 36 -11.90 -1.31 -0.95
CA LEU A 36 -11.70 -1.89 0.38
C LEU A 36 -10.28 -2.38 0.71
N THR A 37 -9.47 -2.68 -0.29
CA THR A 37 -8.11 -3.20 -0.11
C THR A 37 -6.99 -2.22 -0.46
N ALA A 38 -7.26 -1.15 -1.21
CA ALA A 38 -6.24 -0.22 -1.69
C ALA A 38 -6.19 1.06 -0.84
N LEU A 39 -4.97 1.46 -0.45
CA LEU A 39 -4.69 2.79 0.07
C LEU A 39 -4.59 3.76 -1.10
N PHE A 40 -5.66 4.51 -1.36
CA PHE A 40 -5.76 5.38 -2.53
C PHE A 40 -4.57 6.36 -2.69
N TRP A 41 -4.05 6.90 -1.59
CA TRP A 41 -2.96 7.88 -1.61
C TRP A 41 -1.56 7.26 -1.60
N GLU A 42 -1.42 6.04 -1.09
CA GLU A 42 -0.11 5.42 -0.82
C GLU A 42 0.21 4.29 -1.81
N ASP A 43 -0.79 3.54 -2.28
CA ASP A 43 -0.56 2.40 -3.16
C ASP A 43 -0.30 2.81 -4.61
N ARG A 44 0.49 2.00 -5.30
CA ARG A 44 0.94 2.21 -6.69
C ARG A 44 -0.05 1.69 -7.73
N TRP A 45 -1.29 2.15 -7.67
CA TRP A 45 -2.37 1.67 -8.54
C TRP A 45 -2.49 2.42 -9.87
N LEU A 46 -1.78 3.56 -10.05
CA LEU A 46 -1.75 4.32 -11.29
C LEU A 46 -0.59 3.84 -12.18
N SER A 47 -0.79 2.72 -12.87
CA SER A 47 0.26 2.12 -13.74
C SER A 47 1.60 1.92 -13.02
N GLY A 48 1.55 1.47 -11.76
CA GLY A 48 2.74 1.28 -10.93
C GLY A 48 3.24 2.54 -10.22
N GLN A 49 2.50 3.65 -10.27
CA GLN A 49 2.76 4.87 -9.53
C GLN A 49 1.65 5.16 -8.52
N SER A 50 1.99 5.88 -7.45
CA SER A 50 1.08 6.36 -6.42
C SER A 50 0.68 7.81 -6.69
N VAL A 51 -0.44 8.25 -6.11
CA VAL A 51 -0.85 9.67 -6.16
C VAL A 51 0.20 10.58 -5.50
N ARG A 52 0.88 10.08 -4.46
CA ARG A 52 2.01 10.79 -3.83
C ARG A 52 3.14 11.07 -4.82
N GLU A 53 3.49 10.12 -5.68
CA GLU A 53 4.57 10.26 -6.67
C GLU A 53 4.18 11.22 -7.80
N LEU A 54 2.90 11.20 -8.21
CA LEU A 54 2.41 12.01 -9.32
C LEU A 54 2.00 13.43 -8.92
N ALA A 55 1.53 13.62 -7.69
CA ALA A 55 0.87 14.85 -7.26
C ALA A 55 1.25 15.22 -5.81
N LEU A 56 2.54 15.44 -5.56
CA LEU A 56 3.09 15.80 -4.25
C LEU A 56 2.36 16.98 -3.58
N LEU A 57 2.07 18.04 -4.33
CA LEU A 57 1.40 19.23 -3.78
C LEU A 57 0.00 18.90 -3.25
N LEU A 58 -0.79 18.15 -4.04
CA LEU A 58 -2.10 17.68 -3.61
C LEU A 58 -1.99 16.75 -2.42
N TYR A 59 -1.04 15.81 -2.44
CA TYR A 59 -0.78 14.90 -1.33
C TYR A 59 -0.51 15.66 -0.02
N HIS A 60 0.28 16.74 -0.06
CA HIS A 60 0.58 17.57 1.12
C HIS A 60 -0.65 18.27 1.71
N CYS A 61 -1.66 18.60 0.92
CA CYS A 61 -2.90 19.21 1.39
C CYS A 61 -3.82 18.23 2.12
N ILE A 62 -3.68 16.92 1.91
CA ILE A 62 -4.56 15.92 2.53
C ILE A 62 -4.11 15.62 3.97
N PRO A 63 -4.99 15.55 4.98
CA PRO A 63 -4.59 15.14 6.33
C PRO A 63 -4.02 13.72 6.36
N LYS A 64 -2.98 13.48 7.19
CA LYS A 64 -2.30 12.16 7.30
C LYS A 64 -3.28 11.00 7.56
N GLN A 65 -4.32 11.22 8.35
CA GLN A 65 -5.35 10.22 8.63
C GLN A 65 -6.11 9.80 7.36
N ARG A 66 -6.37 10.74 6.45
CA ARG A 66 -7.08 10.49 5.19
C ARG A 66 -6.18 9.79 4.17
N ARG A 67 -4.87 10.04 4.20
CA ARG A 67 -3.87 9.35 3.35
C ARG A 67 -3.81 7.85 3.66
N ASN A 68 -3.90 7.49 4.94
CA ASN A 68 -3.83 6.11 5.42
C ASN A 68 -5.19 5.41 5.50
N SER A 69 -6.28 6.06 5.06
CA SER A 69 -7.60 5.44 5.03
C SER A 69 -7.66 4.46 3.87
N ARG A 70 -8.24 3.29 4.11
CA ARG A 70 -8.61 2.37 3.03
C ARG A 70 -9.86 2.92 2.32
N THR A 71 -9.82 2.77 0.99
CA THR A 71 -10.96 2.83 0.04
C THR A 71 -12.17 2.06 0.51
#